data_AF-A0A839RS18-F1
#
_entry.id   AF-A0A839RS18-F1
#
_cell.length_a   1.000
_cell.length_b   1.000
_cell.length_c   1.000
_cell.angle_alpha   90.00
_cell.angle_beta   90.00
_cell.angle_gamma   90.00
#
_symmetry.space_group_name_H-M   'P 1'
#
loop_
_entity.id
_entity.type
_entity.pdbx_description
1 polymer ?
#
loop_
_entity_poly.entity_id
_entity_poly.type
_entity_poly.pdbx_seq_one_letter_code
_entity_poly.pdbx_strand_id
1 'polypeptide(L)'
;MTEWFTERIVDSGRLPLFFLMVAFALTFLFIRFSTRMIRAQVSWWPGNVTPGGLHIHHSVFGIVMMLIAGFLLIALANYETHVTNNILAALFGIGAALVLDEFAMLLHLRDDYWTQEGRESIDAIFVAFAITVLFVLGIHPLGLSGDFARYEEQRTAAVLAMSIGVLAVQYGLAAVTLLKGKVWTGLFGLFIPPLLLIGAIRLSRPAAPWARWRYPPESRKESRAKTREKRFRQPAVRAKIAVEQAVAGKFDLPDPSAAESAARRDEEQR
;
A
#
# COMPACT_ATOMS: atom_id res chain seq x y z
N MET A 1 -0.35 -29.19 -4.75
CA MET A 1 0.02 -28.07 -3.86
C MET A 1 1.54 -28.01 -3.65
N THR A 2 2.17 -29.10 -3.23
CA THR A 2 3.63 -29.16 -3.01
C THR A 2 4.44 -28.89 -4.27
N GLU A 3 4.09 -29.52 -5.40
CA GLU A 3 4.79 -29.31 -6.69
C GLU A 3 4.71 -27.87 -7.18
N TRP A 4 3.53 -27.25 -7.12
CA TRP A 4 3.36 -25.84 -7.50
C TRP A 4 4.21 -24.90 -6.63
N PHE A 5 4.28 -25.15 -5.32
CA PHE A 5 5.07 -24.32 -4.41
C PHE A 5 6.56 -24.45 -4.71
N THR A 6 7.05 -25.67 -4.92
CA THR A 6 8.44 -25.91 -5.30
C THR A 6 8.76 -25.20 -6.62
N GLU A 7 7.98 -25.45 -7.68
CA GLU A 7 8.23 -24.89 -9.01
C GLU A 7 8.13 -23.35 -9.04
N ARG A 8 7.10 -22.78 -8.40
CA ARG A 8 6.76 -21.34 -8.54
C ARG A 8 7.38 -20.45 -7.50
N ILE A 9 7.85 -20.99 -6.38
CA ILE A 9 8.42 -20.20 -5.27
C ILE A 9 9.87 -20.58 -5.02
N VAL A 10 10.17 -21.88 -4.85
CA VAL A 10 11.52 -22.35 -4.53
C VAL A 10 12.42 -22.24 -5.77
N ASP A 11 12.05 -22.92 -6.86
CA ASP A 11 12.88 -23.02 -8.07
C ASP A 11 13.02 -21.69 -8.81
N SER A 12 12.02 -20.81 -8.67
CA SER A 12 12.05 -19.46 -9.23
C SER A 12 12.87 -18.44 -8.40
N GLY A 13 13.49 -18.86 -7.29
CA GLY A 13 14.30 -18.01 -6.42
C GLY A 13 13.49 -17.01 -5.57
N ARG A 14 12.17 -17.16 -5.48
CA ARG A 14 11.26 -16.24 -4.77
C ARG A 14 11.05 -16.60 -3.30
N LEU A 15 11.71 -17.64 -2.81
CA LEU A 15 11.58 -18.09 -1.43
C LEU A 15 11.86 -16.98 -0.39
N PRO A 16 12.89 -16.11 -0.53
CA PRO A 16 13.08 -15.00 0.41
C PRO A 16 11.90 -14.02 0.44
N LEU A 17 11.33 -13.69 -0.73
CA LEU A 17 10.14 -12.82 -0.84
C LEU A 17 8.92 -13.46 -0.16
N PHE A 18 8.76 -14.78 -0.25
CA PHE A 18 7.70 -15.51 0.44
C PHE A 18 7.88 -15.43 1.97
N PHE A 19 9.10 -15.61 2.47
CA PHE A 19 9.40 -15.45 3.91
C PHE A 19 9.13 -14.02 4.40
N LEU A 20 9.53 -13.00 3.63
CA LEU A 20 9.18 -11.60 3.90
C LEU A 20 7.67 -11.42 4.00
N MET A 21 6.92 -11.93 3.03
CA MET A 21 5.45 -11.82 2.97
C MET A 21 4.78 -12.44 4.20
N VAL A 22 5.16 -13.67 4.56
CA VAL A 22 4.59 -14.39 5.70
C VAL A 22 4.93 -13.69 7.00
N ALA A 23 6.20 -13.32 7.21
CA ALA A 23 6.64 -12.66 8.43
C ALA A 23 5.95 -11.29 8.59
N PHE A 24 5.87 -10.50 7.51
CA PHE A 24 5.13 -9.24 7.48
C PHE A 24 3.68 -9.41 7.89
N ALA A 25 2.96 -10.36 7.27
CA ALA A 25 1.54 -10.59 7.56
C ALA A 25 1.31 -11.05 9.00
N LEU A 26 2.11 -11.99 9.49
CA LEU A 26 2.00 -12.50 10.85
C LEU A 26 2.31 -11.41 11.89
N THR A 27 3.37 -10.62 11.68
CA THR A 27 3.70 -9.50 12.57
C THR A 27 2.61 -8.45 12.60
N PHE A 28 2.08 -8.05 11.43
CA PHE A 28 0.98 -7.09 11.37
C PHE A 28 -0.26 -7.59 12.12
N LEU A 29 -0.67 -8.83 11.88
CA LEU A 29 -1.81 -9.44 12.57
C LEU A 29 -1.55 -9.55 14.08
N PHE A 30 -0.33 -9.89 14.49
CA PHE A 30 0.06 -9.99 15.89
C PHE A 30 -0.02 -8.65 16.62
N ILE A 31 0.54 -7.57 16.05
CA ILE A 31 0.49 -6.23 16.67
C ILE A 31 -0.94 -5.71 16.75
N ARG A 32 -1.74 -5.92 15.69
CA ARG A 32 -3.17 -5.55 15.69
C ARG A 32 -3.99 -6.34 16.70
N PHE A 33 -3.71 -7.63 16.82
CA PHE A 33 -4.33 -8.47 17.85
C PHE A 33 -3.94 -7.98 19.25
N SER A 34 -2.65 -7.75 19.49
CA SER A 34 -2.13 -7.24 20.77
C SER A 34 -2.81 -5.93 21.20
N THR A 35 -2.82 -4.93 20.31
CA THR A 35 -3.47 -3.62 20.59
C THR A 35 -4.97 -3.76 20.86
N ARG A 36 -5.65 -4.68 20.16
CA ARG A 36 -7.07 -4.99 20.41
C ARG A 36 -7.28 -5.61 21.79
N MET A 37 -6.43 -6.55 22.20
CA MET A 37 -6.52 -7.21 23.51
C MET A 37 -6.27 -6.23 24.66
N ILE A 38 -5.30 -5.33 24.49
CA ILE A 38 -5.01 -4.25 25.46
C ILE A 38 -6.21 -3.31 25.59
N ARG A 39 -6.81 -2.85 24.47
CA ARG A 39 -8.01 -2.00 24.51
C ARG A 39 -9.23 -2.70 25.09
N ALA A 40 -9.37 -4.00 24.86
CA ALA A 40 -10.45 -4.82 25.42
C ALA A 40 -10.24 -5.18 26.90
N GLN A 41 -9.15 -4.71 27.54
CA GLN A 41 -8.85 -4.91 28.97
C GLN A 41 -8.96 -6.39 29.39
N VAL A 42 -8.48 -7.28 28.52
CA VAL A 42 -8.66 -8.72 28.73
C VAL A 42 -7.65 -9.22 29.77
N SER A 43 -8.16 -9.81 30.86
CA SER A 43 -7.40 -10.17 32.06
C SER A 43 -6.25 -11.17 31.86
N TRP A 44 -6.26 -11.96 30.79
CA TRP A 44 -5.20 -12.94 30.50
C TRP A 44 -4.05 -12.37 29.64
N TRP A 45 -4.18 -11.16 29.11
CA TRP A 45 -3.15 -10.55 28.25
C TRP A 45 -2.23 -9.63 29.06
N PRO A 46 -0.90 -9.73 28.92
CA PRO A 46 0.01 -8.79 29.56
C PRO A 46 -0.28 -7.38 29.03
N GLY A 47 -0.64 -6.46 29.93
CA GLY A 47 -0.86 -5.06 29.59
C GLY A 47 0.39 -4.38 29.05
N ASN A 48 0.32 -3.07 28.83
CA ASN A 48 1.46 -2.30 28.31
C ASN A 48 2.69 -2.45 29.21
N VAL A 49 3.82 -2.79 28.62
CA VAL A 49 5.14 -2.75 29.27
C VAL A 49 5.69 -1.34 29.08
N THR A 50 5.80 -0.57 30.16
CA THR A 50 6.39 0.78 30.15
C THR A 50 7.64 0.82 31.04
N PRO A 51 8.84 0.53 30.50
CA PRO A 51 10.08 0.70 31.24
C PRO A 51 10.46 2.20 31.25
N GLY A 52 10.52 2.81 32.44
CA GLY A 52 11.33 4.03 32.67
C GLY A 52 10.85 5.36 32.07
N GLY A 53 9.59 5.50 31.64
CA GLY A 53 9.01 6.80 31.23
C GLY A 53 9.37 7.30 29.83
N LEU A 54 10.16 6.56 29.04
CA LEU A 54 10.43 6.83 27.63
C LEU A 54 9.58 5.92 26.73
N HIS A 55 8.61 6.50 26.02
CA HIS A 55 7.73 5.76 25.10
C HIS A 55 8.42 5.50 23.75
N ILE A 56 9.24 4.45 23.69
CA ILE A 56 9.81 3.99 22.42
C ILE A 56 8.70 3.34 21.60
N HIS A 57 8.44 3.93 20.44
CA HIS A 57 7.49 3.41 19.48
C HIS A 57 8.04 2.15 18.81
N HIS A 58 7.16 1.19 18.51
CA HIS A 58 7.61 -0.09 17.95
C HIS A 58 8.16 0.06 16.52
N SER A 59 7.83 1.17 15.85
CA SER A 59 8.45 1.60 14.60
C SER A 59 9.97 1.78 14.70
N VAL A 60 10.51 2.18 15.86
CA VAL A 60 11.98 2.33 16.05
C VAL A 60 12.67 0.97 15.93
N PHE A 61 12.12 -0.07 16.58
CA PHE A 61 12.64 -1.43 16.42
C PHE A 61 12.52 -1.90 14.98
N GLY A 62 11.40 -1.57 14.33
CA GLY A 62 11.19 -1.89 12.92
C GLY A 62 12.24 -1.27 12.00
N ILE A 63 12.58 0.00 12.18
CA ILE A 63 13.65 0.69 11.44
C ILE A 63 14.99 -0.03 11.63
N VAL A 64 15.36 -0.35 12.88
CA VAL A 64 16.62 -1.05 13.17
C VAL A 64 16.66 -2.42 12.50
N MET A 65 15.58 -3.20 12.58
CA MET A 65 15.47 -4.50 11.91
C MET A 65 15.62 -4.37 10.39
N MET A 66 14.94 -3.40 9.77
CA MET A 66 15.03 -3.15 8.32
C MET A 66 16.44 -2.72 7.90
N LEU A 67 17.10 -1.86 8.67
CA LEU A 67 18.46 -1.39 8.38
C LEU A 67 19.46 -2.54 8.46
N ILE A 68 19.42 -3.35 9.52
CA ILE A 68 20.30 -4.51 9.68
C ILE A 68 20.04 -5.53 8.57
N ALA A 69 18.78 -5.90 8.36
CA ALA A 69 18.41 -6.90 7.35
C ALA A 69 18.77 -6.43 5.93
N GLY A 70 18.44 -5.19 5.59
CA GLY A 70 18.74 -4.61 4.28
C GLY A 70 20.24 -4.48 4.03
N PHE A 71 21.00 -4.00 5.02
CA PHE A 71 22.45 -3.93 4.93
C PHE A 71 23.08 -5.31 4.72
N LEU A 72 22.67 -6.32 5.50
CA LEU A 72 23.20 -7.67 5.38
C LEU A 72 22.80 -8.34 4.06
N LEU A 73 21.58 -8.11 3.56
CA LEU A 73 21.16 -8.59 2.24
C LEU A 73 22.04 -8.00 1.13
N ILE A 74 22.42 -6.73 1.23
CA ILE A 74 23.34 -6.08 0.28
C ILE A 74 24.76 -6.63 0.43
N ALA A 75 25.26 -6.73 1.67
CA ALA A 75 26.61 -7.22 1.94
C ALA A 75 26.81 -8.69 1.51
N LEU A 76 25.75 -9.48 1.59
CA LEU A 76 25.74 -10.90 1.22
C LEU A 76 25.25 -11.15 -0.22
N ALA A 77 24.91 -10.12 -0.99
CA ALA A 77 24.24 -10.26 -2.28
C ALA A 77 25.00 -11.15 -3.30
N ASN A 78 26.34 -11.18 -3.21
CA ASN A 78 27.20 -11.95 -4.11
C ASN A 78 27.60 -13.34 -3.56
N TYR A 79 27.09 -13.72 -2.38
CA TYR A 79 27.39 -15.01 -1.76
C TYR A 79 26.19 -15.96 -1.84
N GLU A 80 26.45 -17.26 -1.95
CA GLU A 80 25.42 -18.29 -1.97
C GLU A 80 24.87 -18.60 -0.56
N THR A 81 24.13 -17.66 0.01
CA THR A 81 23.61 -17.75 1.40
C THR A 81 22.09 -17.91 1.45
N HIS A 82 21.54 -18.96 0.83
CA HIS A 82 20.08 -19.15 0.67
C HIS A 82 19.30 -19.10 1.98
N VAL A 83 19.75 -19.81 3.03
CA VAL A 83 19.07 -19.84 4.33
C VAL A 83 19.13 -18.47 5.00
N THR A 84 20.30 -17.83 5.01
CA THR A 84 20.50 -16.50 5.57
C THR A 84 19.62 -15.47 4.86
N ASN A 85 19.51 -15.54 3.53
CA ASN A 85 18.68 -14.62 2.74
C ASN A 85 17.19 -14.75 3.12
N ASN A 86 16.70 -15.98 3.38
CA ASN A 86 15.33 -16.20 3.85
C ASN A 86 15.11 -15.60 5.25
N ILE A 87 16.06 -15.78 6.17
CA ILE A 87 15.98 -15.23 7.54
C ILE A 87 16.01 -13.71 7.51
N LEU A 88 16.93 -13.11 6.74
CA LEU A 88 17.04 -11.66 6.60
C LEU A 88 15.81 -11.07 5.91
N ALA A 89 15.24 -11.74 4.91
CA ALA A 89 14.00 -11.30 4.28
C ALA A 89 12.80 -11.36 5.24
N ALA A 90 12.71 -12.40 6.09
CA ALA A 90 11.73 -12.46 7.16
C ALA A 90 11.93 -11.31 8.16
N LEU A 91 13.16 -11.07 8.63
CA LEU A 91 13.49 -9.98 9.54
C LEU A 91 13.13 -8.61 8.96
N PHE A 92 13.41 -8.39 7.68
CA PHE A 92 13.00 -7.19 6.96
C PHE A 92 11.47 -7.06 6.92
N GLY A 93 10.76 -8.15 6.66
CA GLY A 93 9.29 -8.20 6.67
C GLY A 93 8.68 -7.85 8.03
N ILE A 94 9.26 -8.37 9.12
CA ILE A 94 8.88 -8.01 10.50
C ILE A 94 9.07 -6.51 10.70
N GLY A 95 10.26 -5.99 10.39
CA GLY A 95 10.57 -4.59 10.58
C GLY A 95 9.66 -3.66 9.77
N ALA A 96 9.39 -4.01 8.51
CA ALA A 96 8.48 -3.27 7.65
C ALA A 96 7.04 -3.27 8.19
N ALA A 97 6.55 -4.37 8.76
CA ALA A 97 5.22 -4.42 9.36
C ALA A 97 5.11 -3.51 10.59
N LEU A 98 6.14 -3.47 11.44
CA LEU A 98 6.19 -2.58 12.61
C LEU A 98 6.22 -1.10 12.21
N VAL A 99 7.01 -0.74 11.18
CA VAL A 99 7.09 0.63 10.69
C VAL A 99 5.76 1.06 10.05
N LEU A 100 5.16 0.20 9.22
CA LEU A 100 3.93 0.53 8.52
C LEU A 100 2.69 0.57 9.41
N ASP A 101 2.69 -0.12 10.57
CA ASP A 101 1.57 -0.01 11.52
C ASP A 101 1.41 1.43 12.05
N GLU A 102 2.52 2.16 12.17
CA GLU A 102 2.58 3.56 12.59
C GLU A 102 2.76 4.55 11.43
N PHE A 103 2.52 4.12 10.17
CA PHE A 103 2.74 4.94 8.98
C PHE A 103 2.09 6.33 9.05
N ALA A 104 0.89 6.44 9.64
CA ALA A 104 0.22 7.73 9.79
C ALA A 104 1.04 8.75 10.61
N MET A 105 1.68 8.32 11.70
CA MET A 105 2.55 9.19 12.52
C MET A 105 3.85 9.54 11.80
N LEU A 106 4.41 8.61 11.01
CA LEU A 106 5.60 8.86 10.19
C LEU A 106 5.33 9.89 9.08
N LEU A 107 4.12 9.90 8.51
CA LEU A 107 3.74 10.83 7.44
C LEU A 107 3.28 12.19 7.99
N HIS A 108 2.57 12.19 9.12
CA HIS A 108 1.97 13.37 9.73
C HIS A 108 2.59 13.64 11.11
N LEU A 109 3.77 14.27 11.12
CA LEU A 109 4.51 14.62 12.35
C LEU A 109 3.84 15.68 13.28
N ARG A 110 2.60 16.13 12.98
CA ARG A 110 1.86 17.06 13.84
C ARG A 110 0.58 16.40 14.34
N ASP A 111 0.51 16.29 15.66
CA ASP A 111 -0.57 15.78 16.53
C ASP A 111 -1.89 16.57 16.40
N ASP A 112 -2.35 16.97 15.22
CA ASP A 112 -3.58 17.78 15.07
C ASP A 112 -4.61 17.15 14.13
N TYR A 113 -4.46 15.87 13.76
CA TYR A 113 -5.38 15.17 12.83
C TYR A 113 -5.94 13.81 13.35
N TRP A 114 -6.10 13.70 14.67
CA TRP A 114 -6.46 12.53 15.51
C TRP A 114 -7.79 11.77 15.23
N THR A 115 -8.30 11.70 14.01
CA THR A 115 -9.47 10.83 13.70
C THR A 115 -9.27 9.89 12.50
N GLN A 116 -8.10 9.93 11.85
CA GLN A 116 -7.81 9.11 10.65
C GLN A 116 -6.54 8.24 10.75
N GLU A 117 -5.77 8.32 11.83
CA GLU A 117 -4.44 7.69 11.99
C GLU A 117 -4.44 6.18 11.78
N GLY A 118 -5.47 5.49 12.27
CA GLY A 118 -5.55 4.04 12.08
C GLY A 118 -5.86 3.60 10.65
N ARG A 119 -6.45 4.47 9.80
CA ARG A 119 -6.90 4.13 8.44
C ARG A 119 -5.78 4.30 7.42
N GLU A 120 -4.99 5.36 7.52
CA GLU A 120 -3.87 5.59 6.60
C GLU A 120 -2.79 4.51 6.73
N SER A 121 -2.49 4.06 7.96
CA SER A 121 -1.59 2.93 8.18
C SER A 121 -2.12 1.63 7.57
N ILE A 122 -3.41 1.35 7.69
CA ILE A 122 -4.00 0.13 7.10
C ILE A 122 -3.94 0.15 5.57
N ASP A 123 -4.22 1.31 4.96
CA ASP A 123 -4.07 1.49 3.52
C ASP A 123 -2.64 1.20 3.06
N ALA A 124 -1.65 1.76 3.77
CA ALA A 124 -0.24 1.55 3.46
C ALA A 124 0.16 0.07 3.57
N ILE A 125 -0.32 -0.63 4.61
CA ILE A 125 -0.05 -2.04 4.85
C ILE A 125 -0.68 -2.91 3.75
N PHE A 126 -1.93 -2.67 3.36
CA PHE A 126 -2.56 -3.42 2.27
C PHE A 126 -1.87 -3.17 0.94
N VAL A 127 -1.42 -1.95 0.67
CA VAL A 127 -0.63 -1.63 -0.53
C VAL A 127 0.69 -2.41 -0.53
N ALA A 128 1.46 -2.32 0.55
CA ALA A 128 2.74 -2.99 0.68
C ALA A 128 2.57 -4.51 0.52
N PHE A 129 1.61 -5.09 1.23
CA PHE A 129 1.31 -6.51 1.16
C PHE A 129 0.88 -6.95 -0.25
N ALA A 130 -0.01 -6.19 -0.91
CA ALA A 130 -0.45 -6.51 -2.27
C ALA A 130 0.71 -6.47 -3.27
N ILE A 131 1.61 -5.48 -3.16
CA ILE A 131 2.82 -5.42 -3.99
C ILE A 131 3.69 -6.65 -3.73
N THR A 132 3.96 -6.99 -2.47
CA THR A 132 4.75 -8.19 -2.12
C THR A 132 4.13 -9.46 -2.71
N VAL A 133 2.82 -9.65 -2.59
CA VAL A 133 2.11 -10.80 -3.18
C VAL A 133 2.31 -10.85 -4.69
N LEU A 134 2.19 -9.73 -5.40
CA LEU A 134 2.42 -9.68 -6.85
C LEU A 134 3.84 -10.14 -7.20
N PHE A 135 4.85 -9.66 -6.46
CA PHE A 135 6.24 -10.08 -6.65
C PHE A 135 6.46 -11.57 -6.33
N VAL A 136 5.85 -12.11 -5.27
CA VAL A 136 5.89 -13.53 -4.93
C VAL A 136 5.26 -14.38 -6.03
N LEU A 137 4.18 -13.89 -6.67
CA LEU A 137 3.56 -14.53 -7.83
C LEU A 137 4.36 -14.37 -9.13
N GLY A 138 5.49 -13.64 -9.10
CA GLY A 138 6.31 -13.34 -10.28
C GLY A 138 5.74 -12.26 -11.20
N ILE A 139 4.72 -11.53 -10.75
CA ILE A 139 4.14 -10.40 -11.46
C ILE A 139 4.98 -9.17 -11.11
N HIS A 140 5.88 -8.82 -12.01
CA HIS A 140 6.71 -7.63 -11.87
C HIS A 140 6.14 -6.46 -12.67
N PRO A 141 6.35 -5.22 -12.20
CA PRO A 141 6.03 -4.05 -13.01
C PRO A 141 6.97 -4.04 -14.22
N LEU A 142 6.44 -4.41 -15.40
CA LEU A 142 7.11 -4.38 -16.71
C LEU A 142 8.46 -5.09 -16.83
N GLY A 143 8.52 -6.22 -17.54
CA GLY A 143 9.71 -6.67 -18.28
C GLY A 143 10.96 -7.07 -17.47
N LEU A 144 11.00 -6.81 -16.16
CA LEU A 144 12.17 -7.03 -15.31
C LEU A 144 12.64 -8.49 -15.26
N SER A 145 11.75 -9.46 -15.46
CA SER A 145 12.07 -10.88 -15.36
C SER A 145 12.34 -11.57 -16.70
N GLY A 146 12.15 -10.90 -17.84
CA GLY A 146 12.28 -11.55 -19.17
C GLY A 146 12.76 -10.66 -20.31
N ASP A 147 12.56 -9.35 -20.23
CA ASP A 147 13.03 -8.43 -21.26
C ASP A 147 14.50 -8.03 -21.05
N PHE A 148 15.01 -8.09 -19.81
CA PHE A 148 16.45 -7.88 -19.55
C PHE A 148 17.30 -9.05 -20.05
N ALA A 149 16.82 -10.29 -19.89
CA ALA A 149 17.49 -11.48 -20.45
C ALA A 149 17.50 -11.45 -21.99
N ARG A 150 16.37 -11.10 -22.63
CA ARG A 150 16.31 -10.86 -24.09
C ARG A 150 17.18 -9.69 -24.55
N TYR A 151 17.27 -8.63 -23.75
CA TYR A 151 18.14 -7.48 -24.03
C TYR A 151 19.62 -7.86 -23.99
N GLU A 152 20.00 -8.73 -23.06
CA GLU A 152 21.37 -9.21 -22.92
C GLU A 152 21.78 -10.12 -24.09
N GLU A 153 20.83 -10.92 -24.61
CA GLU A 153 21.01 -11.82 -25.76
C GLU A 153 20.96 -11.10 -27.12
N GLN A 154 20.16 -10.04 -27.27
CA GLN A 154 20.00 -9.24 -28.50
C GLN A 154 20.29 -7.75 -28.24
N ARG A 155 21.55 -7.42 -27.96
CA ARG A 155 22.05 -6.03 -27.78
C ARG A 155 21.99 -5.17 -29.05
N THR A 156 20.81 -4.99 -29.63
CA THR A 156 20.58 -4.14 -30.79
C THR A 156 19.96 -2.82 -30.35
N ALA A 157 20.41 -1.70 -30.92
CA ALA A 157 19.86 -0.37 -30.63
C ALA A 157 18.33 -0.29 -30.81
N ALA A 158 17.77 -1.08 -31.74
CA ALA A 158 16.33 -1.20 -31.95
C ALA A 158 15.58 -1.80 -30.76
N VAL A 159 16.12 -2.84 -30.11
CA VAL A 159 15.52 -3.45 -28.92
C VAL A 159 15.57 -2.47 -27.75
N LEU A 160 16.70 -1.77 -27.58
CA LEU A 160 16.82 -0.71 -26.57
C LEU A 160 15.78 0.39 -26.77
N ALA A 161 15.67 0.91 -27.99
CA ALA A 161 14.74 1.97 -28.34
C ALA A 161 13.28 1.53 -28.14
N MET A 162 12.94 0.28 -28.50
CA MET A 162 11.63 -0.30 -28.28
C MET A 162 11.31 -0.41 -26.78
N SER A 163 12.23 -0.95 -25.98
CA SER A 163 12.06 -1.09 -24.52
C SER A 163 11.87 0.28 -23.86
N ILE A 164 12.70 1.26 -24.20
CA ILE A 164 12.54 2.64 -23.71
C ILE A 164 11.18 3.20 -24.13
N GLY A 165 10.74 2.97 -25.37
CA GLY A 165 9.44 3.39 -25.87
C GLY A 165 8.27 2.79 -25.08
N VAL A 166 8.31 1.47 -24.82
CA VAL A 166 7.28 0.77 -24.02
C VAL A 166 7.24 1.31 -22.59
N LEU A 167 8.41 1.46 -21.94
CA LEU A 167 8.51 2.03 -20.60
C LEU A 167 7.95 3.47 -20.57
N ALA A 168 8.33 4.31 -21.53
CA ALA A 168 7.87 5.69 -21.62
C ALA A 168 6.35 5.78 -21.78
N VAL A 169 5.75 4.95 -22.66
CA VAL A 169 4.28 4.89 -22.83
C VAL A 169 3.61 4.47 -21.53
N GLN A 170 4.12 3.43 -20.87
CA GLN A 170 3.51 2.94 -19.63
C GLN A 170 3.60 3.95 -18.49
N TYR A 171 4.79 4.49 -18.21
CA TYR A 171 4.94 5.52 -17.18
C TYR A 171 4.14 6.78 -17.52
N GLY A 172 4.02 7.13 -18.80
CA GLY A 172 3.11 8.18 -19.27
C GLY A 172 1.64 7.90 -18.94
N LEU A 173 1.15 6.68 -19.22
CA LEU A 173 -0.21 6.26 -18.88
C LEU A 173 -0.45 6.21 -17.37
N ALA A 174 0.54 5.77 -16.59
CA ALA A 174 0.51 5.81 -15.13
C ALA A 174 0.42 7.25 -14.63
N ALA A 175 1.26 8.16 -15.12
CA ALA A 175 1.22 9.57 -14.79
C ALA A 175 -0.15 10.19 -15.11
N VAL A 176 -0.71 9.93 -16.30
CA VAL A 176 -2.07 10.39 -16.65
C VAL A 176 -3.12 9.83 -15.68
N THR A 177 -3.04 8.55 -15.32
CA THR A 177 -3.99 7.91 -14.39
C THR A 177 -3.90 8.51 -12.98
N LEU A 178 -2.69 8.82 -12.52
CA LEU A 178 -2.43 9.49 -11.25
C LEU A 178 -2.92 10.95 -11.25
N LEU A 179 -2.63 11.72 -12.32
CA LEU A 179 -3.14 13.09 -12.50
C LEU A 179 -4.67 13.15 -12.52
N LYS A 180 -5.31 12.05 -12.97
CA LYS A 180 -6.77 11.85 -12.92
C LYS A 180 -7.31 11.47 -11.54
N GLY A 181 -6.45 11.41 -10.52
CA GLY A 181 -6.77 11.10 -9.13
C GLY A 181 -7.01 9.62 -8.85
N LYS A 182 -6.65 8.71 -9.77
CA LYS A 182 -6.94 7.27 -9.64
C LYS A 182 -5.73 6.51 -9.13
N VAL A 183 -5.27 6.84 -7.93
CA VAL A 183 -4.06 6.27 -7.28
C VAL A 183 -4.02 4.75 -7.38
N TRP A 184 -5.08 4.07 -6.93
CA TRP A 184 -5.19 2.61 -6.97
C TRP A 184 -5.13 2.01 -8.38
N THR A 185 -5.81 2.61 -9.36
CA THR A 185 -5.76 2.14 -10.75
C THR A 185 -4.39 2.38 -11.37
N GLY A 186 -3.72 3.49 -11.02
CA GLY A 186 -2.35 3.76 -11.45
C GLY A 186 -1.38 2.76 -10.87
N LEU A 187 -1.47 2.51 -9.56
CA LEU A 187 -0.59 1.57 -8.84
C LEU A 187 -0.72 0.14 -9.37
N PHE A 188 -1.93 -0.44 -9.37
CA PHE A 188 -2.14 -1.78 -9.92
C PHE A 188 -1.92 -1.83 -11.44
N GLY A 189 -2.13 -0.72 -12.12
CA GLY A 189 -1.87 -0.62 -13.56
C GLY A 189 -0.39 -0.72 -13.92
N LEU A 190 0.53 -0.41 -13.01
CA LEU A 190 1.96 -0.67 -13.24
C LEU A 190 2.28 -2.16 -13.39
N PHE A 191 1.51 -3.02 -12.71
CA PHE A 191 1.63 -4.47 -12.78
C PHE A 191 0.73 -5.06 -13.88
N ILE A 192 -0.37 -4.38 -14.21
CA ILE A 192 -1.39 -4.82 -15.17
C ILE A 192 -1.65 -3.68 -16.17
N PRO A 193 -0.83 -3.54 -17.23
CA PRO A 193 -0.88 -2.41 -18.16
C PRO A 193 -2.27 -2.09 -18.75
N PRO A 194 -3.15 -3.07 -19.06
CA PRO A 194 -4.52 -2.78 -19.49
C PRO A 194 -5.32 -1.89 -18.53
N LEU A 195 -5.07 -1.95 -17.22
CA LEU A 195 -5.72 -1.07 -16.25
C LEU A 195 -5.31 0.40 -16.42
N LEU A 196 -4.08 0.66 -16.88
CA LEU A 196 -3.62 2.03 -17.18
C LEU A 196 -4.34 2.62 -18.37
N LEU A 197 -4.62 1.82 -19.42
CA LEU A 197 -5.41 2.27 -20.56
C LEU A 197 -6.84 2.64 -20.11
N ILE A 198 -7.48 1.77 -19.32
CA ILE A 198 -8.81 2.03 -18.76
C ILE A 198 -8.78 3.27 -17.85
N GLY A 199 -7.74 3.40 -17.02
CA GLY A 199 -7.49 4.53 -16.12
C GLY A 199 -7.33 5.85 -16.87
N ALA A 200 -6.58 5.84 -17.96
CA ALA A 200 -6.31 6.98 -18.82
C ALA A 200 -7.52 7.38 -19.67
N ILE A 201 -8.28 6.43 -20.22
CA ILE A 201 -9.46 6.72 -21.06
C ILE A 201 -10.64 7.21 -20.22
N ARG A 202 -10.88 6.62 -19.04
CA ARG A 202 -12.02 6.99 -18.19
C ARG A 202 -11.89 8.43 -17.66
N LEU A 203 -13.03 9.11 -17.47
CA LEU A 203 -13.13 10.44 -16.86
C LEU A 203 -12.30 10.56 -15.58
N SER A 204 -11.73 11.74 -15.35
CA SER A 204 -10.96 12.04 -14.13
C SER A 204 -11.87 12.20 -12.93
N ARG A 205 -11.30 12.06 -11.72
CA ARG A 205 -12.02 12.38 -10.49
C ARG A 205 -12.24 13.90 -10.39
N PRO A 206 -13.39 14.35 -9.87
CA PRO A 206 -13.74 15.77 -9.83
C PRO A 206 -12.76 16.60 -8.99
N ALA A 207 -12.18 16.04 -7.92
CA ALA A 207 -11.20 16.72 -7.07
C ALA A 207 -9.74 16.63 -7.59
N ALA A 208 -9.49 15.97 -8.73
CA ALA A 208 -8.13 15.75 -9.23
C ALA A 208 -7.60 16.96 -10.02
N PRO A 209 -6.25 17.17 -10.07
CA PRO A 209 -5.64 18.22 -10.88
C PRO A 209 -6.11 18.22 -12.35
N TRP A 210 -6.25 17.02 -12.94
CA TRP A 210 -6.74 16.88 -14.31
C TRP A 210 -8.15 17.44 -14.51
N ALA A 211 -9.06 17.25 -13.55
CA ALA A 211 -10.41 17.81 -13.65
C ALA A 211 -10.38 19.34 -13.59
N ARG A 212 -9.59 19.91 -12.67
CA ARG A 212 -9.44 21.36 -12.50
C ARG A 212 -8.94 22.05 -13.76
N TRP A 213 -7.99 21.44 -14.47
CA TRP A 213 -7.45 22.02 -15.70
C TRP A 213 -8.33 21.73 -16.93
N ARG A 214 -8.94 20.53 -17.03
CA ARG A 214 -9.55 20.06 -18.28
C ARG A 214 -11.06 20.26 -18.36
N TYR A 215 -11.76 20.38 -17.23
CA TYR A 215 -13.21 20.48 -17.16
C TYR A 215 -13.62 21.86 -16.63
N PRO A 216 -14.22 22.72 -17.48
CA PRO A 216 -14.79 23.97 -17.01
C PRO A 216 -15.88 23.73 -15.96
N PRO A 217 -16.07 24.67 -15.01
CA PRO A 217 -17.20 24.66 -14.09
C PRO A 217 -18.52 24.54 -14.87
N GLU A 218 -19.45 23.74 -14.35
CA GLU A 218 -20.80 23.48 -14.91
C GLU A 218 -20.84 22.70 -16.23
N SER A 219 -19.69 22.24 -16.73
CA SER A 219 -19.65 21.45 -17.95
C SER A 219 -20.34 20.08 -17.79
N ARG A 220 -20.91 19.56 -18.88
CA ARG A 220 -21.50 18.20 -18.92
C ARG A 220 -20.53 17.10 -18.46
N LYS A 221 -19.22 17.30 -18.66
CA LYS A 221 -18.18 16.36 -18.23
C LYS A 221 -17.92 16.44 -16.72
N GLU A 222 -17.94 17.64 -16.13
CA GLU A 222 -17.82 17.83 -14.68
C GLU A 222 -19.02 17.21 -13.94
N SER A 223 -20.25 17.51 -14.39
CA SER A 223 -21.47 16.94 -13.81
C SER A 223 -21.45 15.40 -13.86
N ARG A 224 -21.11 14.81 -15.02
CA ARG A 224 -20.95 13.36 -15.16
C ARG A 224 -19.88 12.77 -14.24
N ALA A 225 -18.76 13.48 -14.03
CA ALA A 225 -17.72 13.04 -13.11
C ALA A 225 -18.22 13.03 -11.65
N LYS A 226 -18.93 14.09 -11.23
CA LYS A 226 -19.54 14.19 -9.89
C LYS A 226 -20.58 13.08 -9.65
N THR A 227 -21.48 12.83 -10.59
CA THR A 227 -22.49 11.76 -10.48
C THR A 227 -21.85 10.37 -10.34
N ARG A 228 -20.79 10.08 -11.11
CA ARG A 228 -20.11 8.78 -11.03
C ARG A 228 -19.35 8.59 -9.73
N GLU A 229 -18.72 9.64 -9.22
CA GLU A 229 -18.05 9.60 -7.92
C GLU A 229 -19.05 9.22 -6.82
N LYS A 230 -20.23 9.87 -6.80
CA LYS A 230 -21.31 9.52 -5.88
C LYS A 230 -21.78 8.08 -6.04
N ARG A 231 -22.02 7.61 -7.28
CA ARG A 231 -22.60 6.28 -7.53
C ARG A 231 -21.67 5.11 -7.25
N PHE A 232 -20.39 5.21 -7.61
CA PHE A 232 -19.48 4.06 -7.56
C PHE A 232 -18.45 4.17 -6.43
N ARG A 233 -17.94 5.37 -6.16
CA ARG A 233 -16.85 5.54 -5.20
C ARG A 233 -17.36 5.59 -3.78
N GLN A 234 -18.41 6.35 -3.49
CA GLN A 234 -18.93 6.45 -2.12
C GLN A 234 -19.32 5.09 -1.53
N PRO A 235 -20.01 4.17 -2.25
CA PRO A 235 -20.28 2.84 -1.74
C PRO A 235 -19.01 2.01 -1.54
N ALA A 236 -18.07 2.06 -2.47
CA ALA A 236 -16.80 1.34 -2.35
C ALA A 236 -15.95 1.83 -1.18
N VAL A 237 -15.93 3.15 -0.93
CA VAL A 237 -15.24 3.75 0.22
C VAL A 237 -15.92 3.33 1.52
N ARG A 238 -17.26 3.30 1.58
CA ARG A 238 -18.00 2.80 2.75
C ARG A 238 -17.73 1.32 3.01
N ALA A 239 -17.76 0.49 1.97
CA ALA A 239 -17.44 -0.93 2.09
C ALA A 239 -15.99 -1.15 2.55
N LYS A 240 -15.05 -0.39 1.99
CA LYS A 240 -13.65 -0.40 2.42
C LYS A 240 -13.52 -0.04 3.91
N ILE A 241 -14.17 1.05 4.35
CA ILE A 241 -14.18 1.46 5.77
C ILE A 241 -14.75 0.36 6.66
N ALA A 242 -15.82 -0.33 6.23
CA ALA A 242 -16.38 -1.43 7.00
C ALA A 242 -15.39 -2.60 7.17
N VAL A 243 -14.63 -2.93 6.12
CA VAL A 243 -13.55 -3.94 6.19
C VAL A 243 -12.42 -3.46 7.10
N GLU A 244 -11.96 -2.21 6.97
CA GLU A 244 -10.93 -1.64 7.84
C GLU A 244 -11.36 -1.70 9.32
N GLN A 245 -12.61 -1.36 9.62
CA GLN A 245 -13.17 -1.42 10.97
C GLN A 245 -13.33 -2.85 11.49
N ALA A 246 -13.64 -3.82 10.62
CA ALA A 246 -13.68 -5.23 11.00
C ALA A 246 -12.28 -5.76 11.39
N VAL A 247 -11.24 -5.30 10.69
CA VAL A 247 -9.85 -5.71 10.93
C VAL A 247 -9.24 -4.96 12.13
N ALA A 248 -9.51 -3.66 12.27
CA ALA A 248 -8.81 -2.80 13.22
C ALA A 248 -9.63 -2.37 14.45
N GLY A 249 -10.93 -2.64 14.48
CA GLY A 249 -11.88 -2.10 15.46
C GLY A 249 -12.51 -0.78 15.00
N LYS A 250 -13.59 -0.34 15.66
CA LYS A 250 -14.21 0.95 15.37
C LYS A 250 -13.19 2.06 15.63
N PHE A 251 -12.91 2.86 14.61
CA PHE A 251 -12.29 4.16 14.79
C PHE A 251 -13.35 5.08 15.39
N ASP A 252 -13.01 5.78 16.46
CA ASP A 252 -13.84 6.83 17.05
C ASP A 252 -13.91 8.00 16.07
N LEU A 253 -14.76 7.87 15.05
CA LEU A 253 -15.11 8.96 14.16
C LEU A 253 -16.24 9.75 14.81
N PRO A 254 -16.19 11.10 14.81
CA PRO A 254 -17.38 11.89 15.01
C PRO A 254 -18.39 11.48 13.94
N ASP A 255 -19.60 11.12 14.37
CA ASP A 255 -20.66 10.68 13.47
C ASP A 255 -20.89 11.77 12.41
N PRO A 256 -20.76 11.50 11.10
CA PRO A 256 -21.03 12.50 10.07
C PRO A 256 -22.47 13.04 10.15
N SER A 257 -23.40 12.28 10.75
CA SER A 257 -24.74 12.78 11.05
C SER A 257 -24.72 13.86 12.14
N ALA A 258 -23.80 13.79 13.12
CA ALA A 258 -23.65 14.80 14.17
C ALA A 258 -23.04 16.10 13.63
N ALA A 259 -22.11 16.02 12.67
CA ALA A 259 -21.55 17.20 11.99
C ALA A 259 -22.60 17.90 11.09
N GLU A 260 -23.42 17.14 10.34
CA GLU A 260 -24.54 17.70 9.58
C GLU A 260 -25.65 18.26 10.50
N SER A 261 -25.89 17.63 11.66
CA SER A 261 -26.86 18.10 12.66
C SER A 261 -26.40 19.34 13.42
N ALA A 262 -25.08 19.55 13.54
CA ALA A 262 -24.50 20.76 14.12
C ALA A 262 -24.57 21.91 13.12
N ALA A 263 -24.20 21.67 11.86
CA ALA A 263 -24.29 22.68 10.80
C ALA A 263 -25.73 23.18 10.56
N ARG A 264 -26.74 22.29 10.64
CA ARG A 264 -28.16 22.70 10.56
C ARG A 264 -28.64 23.51 11.75
N ARG A 265 -28.11 23.26 12.95
CA ARG A 265 -28.46 24.03 14.16
C ARG A 265 -27.89 25.46 14.12
N ASP A 266 -26.70 25.63 13.53
CA ASP A 266 -26.09 26.95 13.36
C ASP A 266 -26.79 27.79 12.27
N GLU A 267 -27.40 27.14 11.26
CA GLU A 267 -28.24 27.81 10.26
C GLU A 267 -29.62 28.22 10.80
N GLU A 268 -30.21 27.48 11.74
CA GLU A 268 -31.50 27.82 12.36
C GLU A 268 -31.39 28.92 13.44
N GLN A 269 -30.17 29.27 13.88
CA GLN A 269 -29.91 30.29 14.90
C GLN A 269 -29.44 31.65 14.32
N ARG A 270 -29.40 31.81 13.00
CA ARG A 270 -29.12 33.08 12.30
C ARG A 270 -30.37 33.63 11.61
#